data_AF-A0ABD1FWY1-F1
#
_entry.id   AF-A0ABD1FWY1-F1
#
_cell.length_a   1.000
_cell.length_b   1.000
_cell.length_c   1.000
_cell.angle_alpha   90.00
_cell.angle_beta   90.00
_cell.angle_gamma   90.00
#
_symmetry.space_group_name_H-M   'P 1'
#
loop_
_entity.id
_entity.type
_entity.pdbx_description
1 polymer ?
#
loop_
_entity_poly.entity_id
_entity_poly.type
_entity_poly.pdbx_seq_one_letter_code
_entity_poly.pdbx_strand_id
1 'polypeptide(L)'
;MEKNPLPTEVSPEKKELKTLPPGLKYSYLGENETLPMIVSSKLTKGQEERLLEVLRRNQKAIGWTLSDLVGLSPNLCMHHIRLEEGAKAHIDP
;
A
#
# COMPACT_ATOMS: atom_id res chain seq x y z
N MET A 1 -6.03 -36.98 22.63
CA MET A 1 -6.77 -35.69 22.57
C MET A 1 -5.79 -34.66 22.06
N GLU A 2 -5.69 -34.57 20.73
CA GLU A 2 -4.80 -33.63 20.06
C GLU A 2 -5.46 -32.25 20.15
N LYS A 3 -4.82 -31.32 20.88
CA LYS A 3 -5.30 -29.94 20.96
C LYS A 3 -4.96 -29.25 19.65
N ASN A 4 -5.94 -29.08 18.78
CA ASN A 4 -5.83 -28.13 17.67
C ASN A 4 -5.55 -26.73 18.26
N PRO A 5 -4.48 -26.03 17.83
CA PRO A 5 -4.30 -24.65 18.24
C PRO A 5 -5.41 -23.82 17.59
N LEU A 6 -6.08 -22.99 18.40
CA LEU A 6 -7.00 -21.97 17.89
C LEU A 6 -6.24 -21.08 16.90
N PRO A 7 -6.89 -20.57 15.84
CA PRO A 7 -6.30 -19.55 14.99
C PRO A 7 -5.93 -18.38 15.90
N THR A 8 -4.62 -18.12 16.02
CA THR A 8 -4.13 -16.89 16.64
C THR A 8 -4.80 -15.75 15.89
N GLU A 9 -5.80 -15.13 16.52
CA GLU A 9 -6.27 -13.82 16.09
C GLU A 9 -5.04 -12.94 16.09
N VAL A 10 -4.55 -12.67 14.88
CA VAL A 10 -3.49 -11.69 14.64
C VAL A 10 -4.14 -10.36 15.02
N SER A 11 -4.10 -10.02 16.31
CA SER A 11 -4.30 -8.67 16.79
C SER A 11 -3.47 -7.79 15.85
N PRO A 12 -4.07 -6.77 15.20
CA PRO A 12 -3.32 -5.96 14.27
C PRO A 12 -2.22 -5.31 15.09
N GLU A 13 -0.99 -5.84 14.97
CA GLU A 13 0.20 -5.19 15.51
C GLU A 13 0.06 -3.73 15.11
N LYS A 14 0.05 -2.82 16.10
CA LYS A 14 -0.02 -1.38 15.86
C LYS A 14 1.17 -1.05 14.97
N LYS A 15 0.93 -1.06 13.66
CA LYS A 15 1.94 -0.91 12.63
C LYS A 15 2.58 0.44 12.87
N GLU A 16 3.88 0.47 13.14
CA GLU A 16 4.58 1.74 13.39
C GLU A 16 4.49 2.62 12.14
N LEU A 17 3.63 3.64 12.19
CA LEU A 17 3.44 4.58 11.09
C LEU A 17 4.59 5.58 11.08
N LYS A 18 5.07 5.89 9.87
CA LYS A 18 6.11 6.90 9.69
C LYS A 18 5.58 8.29 10.03
N THR A 19 6.46 9.14 10.53
CA THR A 19 6.18 10.58 10.68
C THR A 19 5.90 11.19 9.31
N LEU A 20 4.82 11.97 9.22
CA LEU A 20 4.43 12.64 7.98
C LEU A 20 5.02 14.05 7.89
N PRO A 21 5.30 14.54 6.67
CA PRO A 21 5.67 15.92 6.47
C PRO A 21 4.48 16.87 6.80
N PRO A 22 4.74 18.16 7.06
CA PRO A 22 3.71 19.13 7.35
C PRO A 22 2.65 19.21 6.24
N GLY A 23 1.38 19.35 6.62
CA GLY A 23 0.28 19.45 5.66
C GLY A 23 -0.38 18.11 5.29
N LEU A 24 0.12 17.00 5.85
CA LEU A 24 -0.46 15.66 5.70
C LEU A 24 -0.89 15.08 7.06
N LYS A 25 -1.84 14.15 7.03
CA LYS A 25 -2.30 13.39 8.20
C LYS A 25 -2.71 11.98 7.79
N TYR A 26 -2.79 11.10 8.78
CA TYR A 26 -3.39 9.79 8.62
C TYR A 26 -4.91 9.86 8.82
N SER A 27 -5.63 9.19 7.91
CA SER A 27 -7.05 8.86 8.04
C SER A 27 -7.21 7.37 7.80
N TYR A 28 -8.26 6.75 8.34
CA TYR A 28 -8.37 5.29 8.37
C TYR A 28 -9.63 4.83 7.64
N LEU A 29 -9.46 3.88 6.72
CA LEU A 29 -10.59 3.28 6.00
C LEU A 29 -11.27 2.16 6.79
N GLY A 30 -10.49 1.37 7.52
CA GLY A 30 -10.96 0.24 8.30
C GLY A 30 -11.26 0.59 9.75
N GLU A 31 -11.90 -0.34 10.43
CA GLU A 31 -12.23 -0.23 11.86
C GLU A 31 -10.95 -0.28 12.70
N ASN A 32 -11.01 0.22 13.95
CA ASN A 32 -9.89 0.21 14.89
C ASN A 32 -8.57 0.77 14.31
N GLU A 33 -8.67 1.85 13.52
CA GLU A 33 -7.51 2.51 12.89
C GLU A 33 -6.72 1.59 11.95
N THR A 34 -7.39 0.61 11.33
CA THR A 34 -6.80 -0.23 10.29
C THR A 34 -6.85 0.48 8.92
N LEU A 35 -5.96 0.08 8.01
CA LEU A 35 -5.86 0.63 6.65
C LEU A 35 -5.60 2.16 6.64
N PRO A 36 -4.44 2.60 7.15
CA PRO A 36 -4.06 4.01 7.13
C PRO A 36 -3.91 4.51 5.70
N MET A 37 -4.45 5.70 5.45
CA MET A 37 -4.23 6.48 4.24
C MET A 37 -3.70 7.85 4.60
N ILE A 38 -2.83 8.38 3.74
CA ILE A 38 -2.26 9.71 3.89
C ILE A 38 -3.13 10.68 3.10
N VAL A 39 -3.71 11.66 3.79
CA VAL A 39 -4.52 12.72 3.17
C VAL A 39 -3.98 14.09 3.57
N SER A 40 -4.45 15.15 2.90
CA SER A 40 -4.08 16.51 3.30
C SER A 40 -4.71 16.88 4.64
N SER A 41 -3.92 17.45 5.54
CA SER A 41 -4.41 17.99 6.82
C SER A 41 -5.27 19.25 6.64
N LYS A 42 -5.28 19.85 5.44
CA LYS A 42 -6.10 21.03 5.10
C LYS A 42 -7.56 20.69 4.77
N LEU A 43 -7.89 19.40 4.64
CA LEU A 43 -9.26 18.98 4.39
C LEU A 43 -10.16 19.32 5.58
N THR A 44 -11.33 19.90 5.31
CA THR A 44 -12.36 20.01 6.33
C THR A 44 -12.91 18.63 6.67
N LYS A 45 -13.52 18.49 7.85
CA LYS A 45 -14.10 17.21 8.30
C LYS A 45 -15.07 16.62 7.27
N GLY A 46 -15.97 17.44 6.71
CA GLY A 46 -16.93 16.97 5.70
C GLY A 46 -16.28 16.58 4.36
N GLN A 47 -15.19 17.25 3.95
CA GLN A 47 -14.43 16.85 2.76
C GLN A 47 -13.72 15.52 2.98
N GLU A 48 -13.10 15.34 4.16
CA GLU A 48 -12.45 14.10 4.55
C GLU A 48 -13.45 12.94 4.63
N GLU A 49 -14.61 13.12 5.26
CA GLU A 49 -15.66 12.10 5.33
C GLU A 49 -16.14 11.68 3.94
N ARG A 50 -16.41 12.64 3.05
CA ARG A 50 -16.82 12.36 1.66
C ARG A 50 -15.72 11.64 0.89
N LEU A 51 -14.46 12.02 1.09
CA LEU A 51 -13.32 11.34 0.50
C LEU A 51 -13.25 9.88 0.98
N LEU A 52 -13.33 9.64 2.29
CA LEU A 52 -13.31 8.30 2.86
C LEU A 52 -14.50 7.46 2.37
N GLU A 53 -15.69 8.03 2.24
CA GLU A 53 -16.86 7.35 1.68
C GLU A 53 -16.62 6.86 0.24
N VAL A 54 -16.10 7.73 -0.62
CA VAL A 54 -15.74 7.37 -2.01
C VAL A 54 -14.66 6.29 -2.02
N LEU A 55 -13.64 6.41 -1.18
CA LEU A 55 -12.54 5.46 -1.13
C LEU A 55 -12.99 4.09 -0.58
N ARG A 56 -13.89 4.04 0.41
CA ARG A 56 -14.52 2.79 0.87
C ARG A 56 -15.33 2.11 -0.25
N ARG A 57 -16.11 2.88 -1.02
CA ARG A 57 -16.88 2.34 -2.16
C ARG A 57 -15.98 1.80 -3.27
N ASN A 58 -14.81 2.40 -3.46
CA ASN A 58 -13.87 2.07 -4.53
C ASN A 58 -12.65 1.29 -4.04
N GLN A 59 -12.73 0.64 -2.88
CA GLN A 59 -11.57 -0.04 -2.26
C GLN A 59 -10.91 -1.05 -3.20
N LYS A 60 -11.71 -1.75 -4.02
CA LYS A 60 -11.23 -2.71 -5.03
C LYS A 60 -10.44 -2.08 -6.18
N ALA A 61 -10.66 -0.79 -6.47
CA ALA A 61 -9.95 -0.05 -7.51
C ALA A 61 -8.70 0.66 -6.97
N ILE A 62 -8.66 0.92 -5.67
CA ILE A 62 -7.54 1.59 -4.97
C ILE A 62 -6.47 0.57 -4.57
N GLY A 63 -6.90 -0.67 -4.29
CA GLY A 63 -6.02 -1.80 -4.05
C GLY A 63 -5.30 -2.21 -5.32
N TRP A 64 -4.08 -1.71 -5.50
CA TRP A 64 -2.99 -2.49 -6.08
C TRP A 64 -2.50 -3.43 -4.98
N THR A 65 -3.34 -4.37 -4.56
CA THR A 65 -2.88 -5.39 -3.62
C THR A 65 -1.67 -6.08 -4.27
N LEU A 66 -0.69 -6.53 -3.50
CA LEU A 66 0.44 -7.29 -4.07
C LEU A 66 -0.04 -8.42 -4.99
N SER A 67 -1.20 -9.02 -4.67
CA SER A 67 -1.91 -9.99 -5.51
C SER A 67 -2.36 -9.46 -6.87
N ASP A 68 -2.73 -8.18 -7.00
CA ASP A 68 -3.10 -7.55 -8.27
C ASP A 68 -1.86 -7.27 -9.14
N LEU A 69 -0.69 -7.04 -8.51
CA LEU A 69 0.60 -6.97 -9.20
C LEU A 69 1.04 -8.34 -9.72
N VAL A 70 0.69 -9.44 -9.07
CA VAL A 70 1.01 -10.82 -9.52
C VAL A 70 0.28 -11.18 -10.83
N GLY A 71 -0.86 -10.52 -11.11
CA GLY A 71 -1.58 -10.65 -12.38
C GLY A 71 -0.99 -9.85 -13.55
N LEU A 72 -0.16 -8.85 -13.27
CA LEU A 72 0.71 -8.26 -14.28
C LEU A 72 1.85 -9.25 -14.50
N SER A 73 1.82 -9.95 -15.63
CA SER A 73 2.93 -10.82 -16.01
C SER A 73 4.22 -10.00 -15.91
N PRO A 74 5.26 -10.48 -15.23
CA PRO A 74 6.58 -9.87 -15.27
C PRO A 74 7.06 -9.62 -16.71
N ASN A 75 6.60 -10.45 -17.66
CA ASN A 75 6.87 -10.26 -19.10
C ASN A 75 6.27 -8.97 -19.68
N LEU A 76 5.17 -8.45 -19.13
CA LEU A 76 4.53 -7.22 -19.59
C LEU A 76 5.32 -5.97 -19.13
N CYS A 77 6.10 -6.08 -18.06
CA CYS A 77 6.92 -5.00 -17.49
C CYS A 77 8.44 -5.28 -17.58
N MET A 78 8.86 -6.34 -18.27
CA MET A 78 10.27 -6.62 -18.53
C MET A 78 10.79 -5.69 -19.62
N HIS A 79 11.39 -4.59 -19.20
CA HIS A 79 12.28 -3.84 -20.09
C HIS A 79 13.56 -4.66 -20.31
N HIS A 80 13.67 -5.28 -21.48
CA HIS A 80 14.93 -5.88 -21.92
C HIS A 80 15.88 -4.77 -22.35
N ILE A 81 16.82 -4.42 -21.47
CA ILE A 81 17.98 -3.61 -21.86
C ILE A 81 18.88 -4.51 -22.70
N ARG A 82 18.89 -4.30 -24.02
CA ARG A 82 19.81 -4.98 -24.93
C ARG A 82 21.17 -4.30 -24.81
N LEU A 83 22.19 -5.06 -24.43
CA LEU A 83 23.58 -4.62 -24.43
C LEU A 83 24.27 -5.15 -25.69
N GLU A 84 25.20 -4.37 -26.23
CA GLU A 84 26.06 -4.83 -27.32
C GLU A 84 27.06 -5.89 -26.83
N GLU A 85 27.50 -6.75 -27.75
CA GLU A 85 28.49 -7.79 -27.46
C GLU A 85 29.80 -7.13 -27.01
N GLY A 86 30.23 -7.42 -25.78
CA GLY A 86 31.42 -6.81 -25.16
C GLY A 86 31.14 -5.62 -24.23
N ALA A 87 29.88 -5.26 -23.99
CA ALA A 87 29.51 -4.25 -23.00
C ALA A 87 30.03 -4.62 -21.60
N LYS A 88 30.63 -3.64 -20.90
CA LYS A 88 31.12 -3.79 -19.52
C LYS A 88 30.32 -2.91 -18.59
N ALA A 89 30.09 -3.39 -17.37
CA ALA A 89 29.49 -2.59 -16.33
C ALA A 89 30.41 -1.38 -16.02
N HIS A 90 29.85 -0.18 -16.09
CA HIS A 90 30.52 1.05 -15.73
C HIS A 90 29.73 1.70 -14.59
N ILE A 91 30.43 2.16 -13.56
CA ILE A 91 29.85 2.93 -12.46
C ILE A 91 30.49 4.30 -12.56
N ASP A 92 29.70 5.32 -12.88
CA ASP A 92 30.20 6.70 -12.86
C ASP A 92 30.52 7.11 -11.41
N PRO A 93 31.68 7.73 -11.17
CA PRO A 93 32.09 8.19 -9.84
C PRO A 93 31.29 9.38 -9.32
#